data_AF-G0MYU3-F1
#
_entry.id   AF-G0MYU3-F1
#
_cell.length_a   1.000
_cell.length_b   1.000
_cell.length_c   1.000
_cell.angle_alpha   90.00
_cell.angle_beta   90.00
_cell.angle_gamma   90.00
#
_symmetry.space_group_name_H-M   'P 1'
#
loop_
_entity.id
_entity.type
_entity.pdbx_description
1 polymer ?
#
loop_
_entity_poly.entity_id
_entity_poly.type
_entity_poly.pdbx_seq_one_letter_code
_entity_poly.pdbx_strand_id
1 'polypeptide(L)'
;MADSQEHEEMMMDQQQQQATPQQEAHLSPIDKDLDPSLAEQGHHDNSVRQYHIDGVVVSEGMKRMIIELQRHWLSEYHSSREKCLVELTEKLHQEFMQDQTKIRSDLLQQFKEELEQTRLDMENKHRENLKAENLKLSEKHKKELAAAKKKQWCWSCDNEAIYHCCWNTAYCSVECQQGHWQTHRKFCRRKKGNNPAGAPGGHVVQAAGQQQQQLQPQ
;
A
#
# COMPACT_ATOMS: atom_id res chain seq x y z
N MET A 1 -6.03 -18.50 4.16
CA MET A 1 -4.85 -17.92 4.84
C MET A 1 -3.76 -18.95 5.11
N ALA A 2 -4.06 -20.26 5.16
CA ALA A 2 -3.04 -21.32 5.24
C ALA A 2 -2.33 -21.59 3.88
N ASP A 3 -3.02 -21.43 2.75
CA ASP A 3 -2.47 -21.65 1.39
C ASP A 3 -1.28 -20.75 1.01
N SER A 4 -1.17 -19.55 1.59
CA SER A 4 -0.11 -18.61 1.22
C SER A 4 1.24 -18.94 1.88
N GLN A 5 1.23 -19.58 3.06
CA GLN A 5 2.46 -19.97 3.76
C GLN A 5 3.11 -21.19 3.11
N GLU A 6 2.31 -22.18 2.67
CA GLU A 6 2.83 -23.36 1.97
C GLU A 6 3.39 -23.00 0.58
N HIS A 7 2.80 -22.00 -0.09
CA HIS A 7 3.32 -21.50 -1.36
C HIS A 7 4.66 -20.75 -1.19
N GLU A 8 4.86 -20.09 -0.05
CA GLU A 8 6.11 -19.37 0.27
C GLU A 8 7.25 -20.33 0.63
N GLU A 9 6.96 -21.44 1.34
CA GLU A 9 7.92 -22.51 1.61
C GLU A 9 8.31 -23.28 0.33
N MET A 10 7.34 -23.61 -0.52
CA MET A 10 7.59 -24.35 -1.77
C MET A 10 8.40 -23.55 -2.80
N MET A 11 8.29 -22.21 -2.76
CA MET A 11 9.09 -21.29 -3.58
C MET A 11 10.51 -21.08 -3.01
N MET A 12 10.73 -21.28 -1.71
CA MET A 12 12.08 -21.27 -1.12
C MET A 12 12.87 -22.52 -1.52
N ASP A 13 12.25 -23.71 -1.49
CA ASP A 13 12.90 -24.96 -1.90
C ASP A 13 13.27 -24.97 -3.40
N GLN A 14 12.42 -24.36 -4.24
CA GLN A 14 12.68 -24.29 -5.68
C GLN A 14 13.79 -23.28 -6.05
N GLN A 15 13.96 -22.21 -5.27
CA GLN A 15 15.07 -21.27 -5.46
C GLN A 15 16.40 -21.82 -4.91
N GLN A 16 16.36 -22.72 -3.92
CA GLN A 16 17.54 -23.40 -3.38
C GLN A 16 18.06 -24.51 -4.31
N GLN A 17 17.25 -25.02 -5.24
CA GLN A 17 17.64 -26.05 -6.22
C GLN A 17 18.18 -25.51 -7.55
N GLN A 18 18.11 -24.20 -7.83
CA GLN A 18 18.54 -23.63 -9.13
C GLN A 18 19.89 -22.90 -9.11
N ALA A 19 20.65 -22.95 -8.00
CA ALA A 19 21.97 -22.33 -7.92
C ALA A 19 23.11 -23.37 -7.94
N THR A 20 23.26 -24.06 -9.06
CA THR A 20 24.55 -24.65 -9.43
C THR A 20 25.06 -24.00 -10.72
N PRO A 21 25.91 -22.98 -10.63
CA PRO A 21 26.99 -22.81 -11.59
C PRO A 21 28.17 -23.67 -11.12
N GLN A 22 28.64 -24.55 -12.01
CA GLN A 22 30.01 -25.09 -11.97
C GLN A 22 30.99 -23.94 -11.77
N GLN A 23 31.50 -23.77 -10.55
CA GLN A 23 32.71 -23.01 -10.29
C GLN A 23 33.73 -23.99 -9.76
N GLU A 24 34.68 -24.34 -10.63
CA GLU A 24 35.95 -24.93 -10.24
C GLU A 24 36.48 -24.18 -9.02
N ALA A 25 36.72 -24.90 -7.93
CA ALA A 25 37.33 -24.37 -6.74
C ALA A 25 38.77 -23.93 -7.08
N HIS A 26 38.91 -22.68 -7.52
CA HIS A 26 40.21 -22.02 -7.61
C HIS A 26 40.64 -21.67 -6.18
N LEU A 27 41.21 -22.67 -5.51
CA LEU A 27 41.92 -22.50 -4.25
C LEU A 27 43.05 -21.47 -4.42
N SER A 28 43.25 -20.66 -3.38
CA SER A 28 44.26 -19.61 -3.28
C SER A 28 45.66 -20.12 -3.65
N PRO A 29 46.57 -19.29 -4.22
CA PRO A 29 47.90 -19.70 -4.70
C PRO A 29 48.88 -20.31 -3.68
N ILE A 30 48.49 -20.47 -2.42
CA ILE A 30 49.39 -20.84 -1.32
C ILE A 30 49.69 -22.34 -1.29
N ASP A 31 48.90 -23.17 -1.97
CA ASP A 31 49.11 -24.63 -2.03
C ASP A 31 50.05 -25.09 -3.17
N LYS A 32 50.71 -24.18 -3.89
CA LYS A 32 51.62 -24.54 -5.00
C LYS A 32 53.10 -24.75 -4.62
N ASP A 33 53.49 -24.46 -3.37
CA ASP A 33 54.91 -24.50 -2.98
C ASP A 33 55.28 -25.64 -2.01
N LEU A 34 54.46 -26.70 -1.93
CA LEU A 34 54.89 -27.97 -1.34
C LEU A 34 55.16 -28.97 -2.45
N ASP A 35 56.42 -28.98 -2.88
CA ASP A 35 57.01 -29.94 -3.82
C ASP A 35 56.55 -31.39 -3.55
N PRO A 36 55.81 -32.04 -4.47
CA PRO A 36 55.41 -33.43 -4.35
C PRO A 36 56.58 -34.43 -4.47
N SER A 37 57.79 -33.98 -4.83
CA SER A 37 58.97 -34.82 -5.05
C SER A 37 59.50 -35.51 -3.80
N LEU A 38 58.98 -35.23 -2.60
CA LEU A 38 59.41 -35.90 -1.37
C LEU A 38 58.64 -37.20 -1.06
N ALA A 39 57.60 -37.54 -1.83
CA ALA A 39 56.74 -38.70 -1.53
C ALA A 39 57.05 -39.97 -2.35
N GLU A 40 57.78 -39.90 -3.46
CA GLU A 40 58.14 -41.09 -4.26
C GLU A 40 59.61 -41.11 -4.64
N GLN A 41 60.46 -41.61 -3.73
CA GLN A 41 61.80 -42.11 -4.06
C GLN A 41 62.23 -43.17 -3.03
N GLY A 42 61.41 -44.22 -2.90
CA GLY A 42 61.90 -45.50 -2.44
C GLY A 42 62.43 -46.28 -3.64
N HIS A 43 63.74 -46.24 -3.88
CA HIS A 43 64.57 -47.38 -4.30
C HIS A 43 66.02 -46.94 -4.57
N HIS A 44 66.91 -47.43 -3.71
CA HIS A 44 68.38 -47.53 -3.85
C HIS A 44 69.21 -46.24 -3.95
N ASP A 45 69.49 -45.60 -2.80
CA ASP A 45 70.86 -45.21 -2.48
C ASP A 45 71.09 -45.18 -0.96
N ASN A 46 72.18 -45.81 -0.53
CA ASN A 46 72.62 -45.93 0.86
C ASN A 46 73.38 -44.66 1.25
N SER A 47 72.66 -43.60 1.62
CA SER A 47 73.29 -42.44 2.25
C SER A 47 72.37 -41.83 3.31
N VAL A 48 72.60 -42.23 4.56
CA VAL A 48 72.03 -41.63 5.76
C VAL A 48 72.40 -40.14 5.76
N ARG A 49 71.44 -39.26 5.45
CA ARG A 49 71.60 -37.82 5.69
C ARG A 49 71.63 -37.57 7.20
N GLN A 50 72.84 -37.57 7.73
CA GLN A 50 73.17 -37.20 9.10
C GLN A 50 72.90 -35.71 9.30
N TYR A 51 71.77 -35.36 9.94
CA TYR A 51 71.56 -34.01 10.46
C TYR A 51 72.44 -33.84 11.71
N HIS A 52 73.60 -33.19 11.57
CA HIS A 52 74.43 -32.74 12.69
C HIS A 52 73.82 -31.45 13.27
N ILE A 53 73.15 -31.57 14.41
CA ILE A 53 73.03 -30.46 15.37
C ILE A 53 74.26 -30.59 16.26
N ASP A 54 75.14 -29.59 16.22
CA ASP A 54 76.42 -29.58 16.93
C ASP A 54 76.30 -30.07 18.38
N GLY A 55 76.89 -31.24 18.64
CA GLY A 55 77.25 -31.69 19.98
C GLY A 55 76.24 -32.49 20.80
N VAL A 56 75.02 -32.77 20.32
CA VAL A 56 74.03 -33.58 21.08
C VAL A 56 73.73 -34.90 20.36
N VAL A 57 74.19 -36.02 20.92
CA VAL A 57 73.81 -37.36 20.45
C VAL A 57 72.37 -37.64 20.88
N VAL A 58 71.40 -37.34 20.02
CA VAL A 58 69.98 -37.62 20.26
C VAL A 58 69.76 -39.12 20.18
N SER A 59 69.35 -39.75 21.29
CA SER A 59 69.04 -41.18 21.34
C SER A 59 67.86 -41.51 20.41
N GLU A 60 67.82 -42.74 19.90
CA GLU A 60 66.72 -43.20 19.03
C GLU A 60 65.33 -43.05 19.69
N GLY A 61 65.25 -43.23 21.02
CA GLY A 61 64.03 -42.96 21.78
C GLY A 61 63.65 -41.48 21.81
N MET A 62 64.63 -40.59 21.93
CA MET A 62 64.41 -39.14 21.91
C MET A 62 64.00 -38.64 20.51
N LYS A 63 64.54 -39.23 19.44
CA LYS A 63 64.07 -38.95 18.06
C LYS A 63 62.61 -39.33 17.86
N ARG A 64 62.19 -40.50 18.34
CA ARG A 64 60.79 -40.95 18.27
C ARG A 64 59.86 -40.01 19.03
N MET A 65 60.26 -39.59 20.23
CA MET A 65 59.50 -38.63 21.04
C MET A 65 59.37 -37.28 20.35
N ILE A 66 60.44 -36.78 19.71
CA ILE A 66 60.42 -35.52 18.94
C ILE A 66 59.47 -35.63 17.74
N ILE A 67 59.53 -36.72 16.99
CA ILE A 67 58.64 -36.96 15.83
C ILE A 67 57.18 -37.07 16.27
N GLU A 68 56.91 -37.78 17.36
CA GLU A 68 55.56 -37.94 17.90
C GLU A 68 54.98 -36.60 18.39
N LEU A 69 55.78 -35.80 19.08
CA LEU A 69 55.40 -34.46 19.51
C LEU A 69 55.13 -33.53 18.31
N GLN A 70 56.00 -33.58 17.29
CA GLN A 70 55.81 -32.81 16.06
C GLN A 70 54.53 -33.21 15.32
N ARG A 71 54.26 -34.52 15.20
CA ARG A 71 53.04 -35.03 14.57
C ARG A 71 51.79 -34.63 15.35
N HIS A 72 51.81 -34.76 16.67
CA HIS A 72 50.71 -34.35 17.53
C HIS A 72 50.46 -32.83 17.41
N TRP A 73 51.50 -32.01 17.51
CA TRP A 73 51.38 -30.56 17.40
C TRP A 73 50.83 -30.11 16.04
N LEU A 74 51.31 -30.69 14.94
CA LEU A 74 50.79 -30.40 13.60
C LEU A 74 49.31 -30.80 13.48
N SER A 75 48.94 -31.99 13.98
CA SER A 75 47.56 -32.45 13.98
C SER A 75 46.64 -31.53 14.78
N GLU A 76 47.04 -31.14 15.98
CA GLU A 76 46.27 -30.24 16.83
C GLU A 76 46.16 -28.84 16.22
N TYR A 77 47.25 -28.32 15.62
CA TYR A 77 47.23 -27.04 14.91
C TYR A 77 46.27 -27.07 13.72
N HIS A 78 46.33 -28.11 12.88
CA HIS A 78 45.42 -28.27 11.75
C HIS A 78 43.97 -28.37 12.21
N SER A 79 43.69 -29.20 13.23
CA SER A 79 42.34 -29.35 13.78
C SER A 79 41.81 -28.04 14.38
N SER A 80 42.64 -27.33 15.16
CA SER A 80 42.25 -26.04 15.74
C SER A 80 41.99 -24.98 14.67
N ARG A 81 42.82 -24.93 13.62
CA ARG A 81 42.63 -24.00 12.50
C ARG A 81 41.34 -24.28 11.75
N GLU A 82 41.07 -25.55 11.45
CA GLU A 82 39.84 -25.98 10.77
C GLU A 82 38.60 -25.64 11.59
N LYS A 83 38.61 -25.94 12.90
CA LYS A 83 37.53 -25.56 13.82
C LYS A 83 37.25 -24.06 13.80
N CYS A 84 38.28 -23.21 13.94
CA CYS A 84 38.11 -21.76 13.89
C CYS A 84 37.52 -21.28 12.56
N LEU A 85 37.92 -21.89 11.43
CA LEU A 85 37.38 -21.52 10.11
C LEU A 85 35.91 -21.92 9.95
N VAL A 86 35.54 -23.11 10.43
CA VAL A 86 34.15 -23.58 10.40
C VAL A 86 33.28 -22.71 11.29
N GLU A 87 33.70 -22.45 12.54
CA GLU A 87 32.97 -21.60 13.48
C GLU A 87 32.78 -20.17 12.95
N LEU A 88 33.82 -19.58 12.35
CA LEU A 88 33.72 -18.25 11.74
C LEU A 88 32.75 -18.24 10.55
N THR A 89 32.82 -19.25 9.69
CA THR A 89 31.96 -19.36 8.50
C THR A 89 30.50 -19.59 8.89
N GLU A 90 30.25 -20.45 9.88
CA GLU A 90 28.93 -20.70 10.44
C GLU A 90 28.35 -19.42 11.04
N LYS A 91 29.15 -18.68 11.83
CA LYS A 91 28.72 -17.42 12.43
C LYS A 91 28.35 -16.39 11.37
N LEU A 92 29.19 -16.20 10.35
CA LEU A 92 28.91 -15.27 9.25
C LEU A 92 27.65 -15.68 8.48
N HIS A 93 27.45 -16.98 8.25
CA HIS A 93 26.24 -17.47 7.59
C HIS A 93 24.99 -17.22 8.43
N GLN A 94 25.04 -17.48 9.75
CA GLN A 94 23.93 -17.21 10.65
C GLN A 94 23.58 -15.71 10.71
N GLU A 95 24.59 -14.84 10.81
CA GLU A 95 24.40 -13.38 10.78
C GLU A 95 23.75 -12.94 9.47
N PHE A 96 24.23 -13.43 8.32
CA PHE A 96 23.64 -13.12 7.02
C PHE A 96 22.16 -13.54 6.91
N MET A 97 21.83 -14.76 7.34
CA MET A 97 20.45 -15.24 7.28
C MET A 97 19.53 -14.44 8.21
N GLN A 98 19.99 -14.10 9.41
CA GLN A 98 19.25 -13.25 10.35
C GLN A 98 19.01 -11.85 9.78
N ASP A 99 20.05 -11.23 9.20
CA ASP A 99 19.94 -9.93 8.56
C ASP A 99 18.97 -9.96 7.37
N GLN A 100 19.02 -11.01 6.55
CA GLN A 100 18.09 -11.17 5.43
C GLN A 100 16.63 -11.28 5.92
N THR A 101 16.35 -12.11 6.93
CA THR A 101 15.01 -12.25 7.50
C THR A 101 14.54 -10.93 8.12
N LYS A 102 15.43 -10.22 8.83
CA LYS A 102 15.12 -8.93 9.45
C LYS A 102 14.79 -7.87 8.40
N ILE A 103 15.63 -7.71 7.38
CA ILE A 103 15.39 -6.76 6.28
C ILE A 103 14.06 -7.07 5.58
N ARG A 104 13.77 -8.35 5.32
CA ARG A 104 12.50 -8.77 4.71
C ARG A 104 11.31 -8.38 5.61
N SER A 105 11.39 -8.68 6.90
CA SER A 105 10.33 -8.35 7.86
C SER A 105 10.10 -6.85 7.96
N ASP A 106 11.17 -6.07 8.07
CA ASP A 106 11.11 -4.61 8.19
C ASP A 106 10.49 -3.97 6.94
N LEU A 107 10.86 -4.45 5.75
CA LEU A 107 10.31 -3.96 4.49
C LEU A 107 8.82 -4.27 4.35
N LEU A 108 8.40 -5.50 4.71
CA LEU A 108 6.98 -5.88 4.70
C LEU A 108 6.16 -5.05 5.69
N GLN A 109 6.71 -4.79 6.87
CA GLN A 109 6.05 -3.96 7.87
C GLN A 109 5.89 -2.52 7.38
N GLN A 110 6.94 -1.93 6.78
CA GLN A 110 6.88 -0.59 6.19
C GLN A 110 5.80 -0.49 5.09
N PHE A 111 5.78 -1.43 4.15
CA PHE A 111 4.75 -1.44 3.11
C PHE A 111 3.33 -1.57 3.67
N LYS A 112 3.15 -2.38 4.71
CA LYS A 112 1.86 -2.53 5.38
C LYS A 112 1.42 -1.23 6.03
N GLU A 113 2.31 -0.54 6.72
CA GLU A 113 2.03 0.76 7.36
C GLU A 113 1.69 1.83 6.33
N GLU A 114 2.43 1.91 5.23
CA GLU A 114 2.16 2.86 4.14
C GLU A 114 0.81 2.62 3.45
N LEU A 115 0.45 1.36 3.22
CA LEU A 115 -0.85 0.99 2.67
C LEU A 115 -2.00 1.37 3.61
N GLU A 116 -1.88 1.08 4.89
CA GLU A 116 -2.90 1.44 5.88
C GLU A 116 -3.03 2.95 6.03
N GLN A 117 -1.91 3.68 6.05
CA GLN A 117 -1.93 5.14 6.09
C GLN A 117 -2.62 5.73 4.86
N THR A 118 -2.30 5.22 3.67
CA THR A 118 -2.93 5.66 2.41
C THR A 118 -4.44 5.38 2.42
N ARG A 119 -4.85 4.20 2.90
CA ARG A 119 -6.26 3.83 3.05
C ARG A 119 -6.98 4.80 3.98
N LEU A 120 -6.42 5.05 5.16
CA LEU A 120 -7.00 5.93 6.16
C LEU A 120 -7.14 7.37 5.64
N ASP A 121 -6.12 7.88 4.95
CA ASP A 121 -6.15 9.21 4.35
C ASP A 121 -7.24 9.35 3.28
N MET A 122 -7.42 8.33 2.44
CA MET A 122 -8.47 8.30 1.43
C MET A 122 -9.87 8.25 2.07
N GLU A 123 -10.08 7.41 3.08
CA GLU A 123 -11.33 7.33 3.83
C GLU A 123 -11.65 8.66 4.53
N ASN A 124 -10.65 9.30 5.13
CA ASN A 124 -10.79 10.61 5.76
C ASN A 124 -11.19 11.69 4.75
N LYS A 125 -10.48 11.78 3.62
CA LYS A 125 -10.82 12.73 2.54
C LYS A 125 -12.22 12.49 2.00
N HIS A 126 -12.58 11.24 1.75
CA HIS A 126 -13.92 10.90 1.27
C HIS A 126 -15.01 11.31 2.25
N ARG A 127 -14.82 11.02 3.55
CA ARG A 127 -15.76 11.40 4.60
C ARG A 127 -15.93 12.92 4.72
N GLU A 128 -14.83 13.69 4.67
CA GLU A 128 -14.92 15.15 4.75
C GLU A 128 -15.58 15.75 3.50
N ASN A 129 -15.31 15.19 2.31
CA ASN A 129 -15.99 15.59 1.08
C ASN A 129 -17.50 15.35 1.18
N LEU A 130 -17.92 14.17 1.63
CA LEU A 130 -19.35 13.85 1.83
C LEU A 130 -20.02 14.80 2.82
N LYS A 131 -19.36 15.13 3.94
CA LYS A 131 -19.88 16.11 4.91
C LYS A 131 -20.03 17.50 4.27
N ALA A 132 -19.04 17.95 3.52
CA ALA A 132 -19.08 19.25 2.85
C ALA A 132 -20.20 19.33 1.81
N GLU A 133 -20.37 18.27 0.99
CA GLU A 133 -21.46 18.19 0.02
C GLU A 133 -22.84 18.13 0.69
N ASN A 134 -22.96 17.37 1.78
CA ASN A 134 -24.21 17.29 2.54
C ASN A 134 -24.60 18.64 3.12
N LEU A 135 -23.64 19.37 3.71
CA LEU A 135 -23.86 20.72 4.23
C LEU A 135 -24.28 21.67 3.11
N LYS A 136 -23.57 21.67 1.99
CA LYS A 136 -23.89 22.50 0.82
C LYS A 136 -25.29 22.22 0.28
N LEU A 137 -25.68 20.94 0.19
CA LEU A 137 -27.02 20.54 -0.26
C LEU A 137 -28.10 20.98 0.72
N SER A 138 -27.86 20.80 2.03
CA SER A 138 -28.76 21.23 3.09
C SER A 138 -29.00 22.75 3.07
N GLU A 139 -27.93 23.55 2.91
CA GLU A 139 -28.04 24.99 2.78
C GLU A 139 -28.77 25.42 1.51
N LYS A 140 -28.51 24.75 0.38
CA LYS A 140 -29.21 24.99 -0.88
C LYS A 140 -30.72 24.72 -0.72
N HIS A 141 -31.09 23.56 -0.18
CA HIS A 141 -32.49 23.22 0.07
C HIS A 141 -33.16 24.21 1.02
N LYS A 142 -32.47 24.65 2.07
CA LYS A 142 -33.00 25.68 2.99
C LYS A 142 -33.29 26.99 2.27
N LYS A 143 -32.40 27.43 1.37
CA LYS A 143 -32.59 28.64 0.55
C LYS A 143 -33.75 28.48 -0.43
N GLU A 144 -33.83 27.34 -1.12
CA GLU A 144 -34.91 27.03 -2.07
C GLU A 144 -36.28 26.97 -1.38
N LEU A 145 -36.38 26.33 -0.22
CA LEU A 145 -37.61 26.31 0.59
C LEU A 145 -38.01 27.71 1.06
N ALA A 146 -37.05 28.53 1.48
CA ALA A 146 -37.32 29.90 1.89
C ALA A 146 -37.79 30.77 0.70
N ALA A 147 -37.22 30.57 -0.49
CA ALA A 147 -37.69 31.21 -1.71
C ALA A 147 -39.09 30.71 -2.10
N ALA A 148 -39.34 29.41 -1.97
CA ALA A 148 -40.61 28.82 -2.34
C ALA A 148 -41.78 29.35 -1.50
N LYS A 149 -41.56 29.50 -0.19
CA LYS A 149 -42.53 30.07 0.75
C LYS A 149 -42.92 31.52 0.47
N LYS A 150 -42.17 32.26 -0.36
CA LYS A 150 -42.44 33.65 -0.71
C LYS A 150 -43.31 33.80 -1.97
N LYS A 151 -43.62 32.70 -2.66
CA LYS A 151 -44.37 32.69 -3.93
C LYS A 151 -45.73 32.00 -3.76
N GLN A 152 -46.61 32.20 -4.75
CA GLN A 152 -47.85 31.45 -4.88
C GLN A 152 -47.65 30.32 -5.90
N TRP A 153 -48.28 29.17 -5.66
CA TRP A 153 -48.07 27.96 -6.44
C TRP A 153 -49.37 27.47 -7.05
N CYS A 154 -49.31 27.04 -8.30
CA CYS A 154 -50.44 26.51 -9.04
C CYS A 154 -50.89 25.21 -8.37
N TRP A 155 -52.15 25.15 -7.94
CA TRP A 155 -52.69 23.97 -7.29
C TRP A 155 -52.60 22.71 -8.18
N SER A 156 -52.65 22.88 -9.50
CA SER A 156 -52.71 21.76 -10.46
C SER A 156 -51.34 21.23 -10.88
N CYS A 157 -50.27 22.03 -10.86
CA CYS A 157 -48.99 21.65 -11.48
C CYS A 157 -47.73 22.25 -10.82
N ASP A 158 -47.85 22.89 -9.65
CA ASP A 158 -46.73 23.44 -8.88
C ASP A 158 -45.86 24.49 -9.60
N ASN A 159 -46.28 24.99 -10.75
CA ASN A 159 -45.67 26.17 -11.37
C ASN A 159 -46.07 27.44 -10.61
N GLU A 160 -45.27 28.50 -10.71
CA GLU A 160 -45.59 29.79 -10.10
C GLU A 160 -46.95 30.32 -10.60
N ALA A 161 -47.86 30.56 -9.66
CA ALA A 161 -49.22 30.98 -9.97
C ALA A 161 -49.29 32.48 -10.26
N ILE A 162 -50.01 32.85 -11.31
CA ILE A 162 -50.26 34.24 -11.71
C ILE A 162 -51.73 34.63 -11.57
N TYR A 163 -52.64 33.65 -11.44
CA TYR A 163 -54.08 33.87 -11.25
C TYR A 163 -54.54 33.39 -9.88
N HIS A 164 -55.13 34.28 -9.08
CA HIS A 164 -55.73 33.93 -7.79
C HIS A 164 -57.22 33.59 -7.93
N CYS A 165 -57.67 32.50 -7.31
CA CYS A 165 -59.09 32.16 -7.21
C CYS A 165 -59.67 32.50 -5.83
N CYS A 166 -59.18 31.85 -4.78
CA CYS A 166 -59.54 32.08 -3.38
C CYS A 166 -58.42 31.60 -2.43
N TRP A 167 -58.62 31.72 -1.11
CA TRP A 167 -57.65 31.30 -0.10
C TRP A 167 -57.08 29.90 -0.40
N ASN A 168 -55.75 29.80 -0.47
CA ASN A 168 -55.01 28.58 -0.75
C ASN A 168 -55.37 27.90 -2.10
N THR A 169 -55.84 28.64 -3.10
CA THR A 169 -56.04 28.12 -4.46
C THR A 169 -55.72 29.18 -5.51
N ALA A 170 -54.61 28.97 -6.22
CA ALA A 170 -54.13 29.80 -7.33
C ALA A 170 -53.72 28.92 -8.51
N TYR A 171 -53.60 29.50 -9.71
CA TYR A 171 -53.27 28.80 -10.95
C TYR A 171 -52.24 29.57 -11.77
N CYS A 172 -51.40 28.85 -12.52
CA CYS A 172 -50.50 29.45 -13.50
C CYS A 172 -51.18 29.75 -14.84
N SER A 173 -52.30 29.06 -15.15
CA SER A 173 -53.01 29.20 -16.43
C SER A 173 -54.50 28.88 -16.31
N VAL A 174 -55.27 29.28 -17.33
CA VAL A 174 -56.71 29.01 -17.40
C VAL A 174 -56.97 27.51 -17.59
N GLU A 175 -56.10 26.81 -18.32
CA GLU A 175 -56.16 25.37 -18.53
C GLU A 175 -56.03 24.62 -17.19
N CYS A 176 -55.07 25.02 -16.36
CA CYS A 176 -54.91 24.47 -15.01
C CYS A 176 -56.14 24.72 -14.13
N GLN A 177 -56.77 25.89 -14.24
CA GLN A 177 -58.00 26.21 -13.52
C GLN A 177 -59.17 25.34 -14.00
N GLN A 178 -59.39 25.23 -15.30
CA GLN A 178 -60.48 24.43 -15.87
C GLN A 178 -60.32 22.94 -15.51
N GLY A 179 -59.10 22.41 -15.54
CA GLY A 179 -58.78 21.05 -15.13
C GLY A 179 -59.13 20.76 -13.68
N HIS A 180 -58.81 21.67 -12.75
CA HIS A 180 -59.16 21.52 -11.33
C HIS A 180 -60.63 21.91 -11.02
N TRP A 181 -61.31 22.65 -11.90
CA TRP A 181 -62.58 23.31 -11.59
C TRP A 181 -63.68 22.38 -11.09
N GLN A 182 -63.81 21.19 -11.68
CA GLN A 182 -64.87 20.24 -11.31
C GLN A 182 -64.82 19.84 -9.83
N THR A 183 -63.61 19.77 -9.27
CA THR A 183 -63.34 19.49 -7.86
C THR A 183 -63.45 20.78 -7.04
N HIS A 184 -62.77 21.85 -7.47
CA HIS A 184 -62.68 23.11 -6.73
C HIS A 184 -64.03 23.79 -6.48
N ARG A 185 -64.95 23.77 -7.46
CA ARG A 185 -66.22 24.52 -7.42
C ARG A 185 -67.09 24.23 -6.21
N LYS A 186 -66.97 23.03 -5.63
CA LYS A 186 -67.78 22.59 -4.47
C LYS A 186 -67.42 23.34 -3.18
N PHE A 187 -66.20 23.84 -3.07
CA PHE A 187 -65.65 24.49 -1.87
C PHE A 187 -65.00 25.84 -2.17
N CYS A 188 -65.17 26.36 -3.39
CA CYS A 188 -64.67 27.66 -3.78
C CYS A 188 -65.25 28.75 -2.87
N ARG A 189 -64.37 29.53 -2.23
CA ARG A 189 -64.74 30.61 -1.30
C ARG A 189 -64.93 31.95 -1.99
N ARG A 190 -64.79 31.99 -3.32
CA ARG A 190 -64.99 33.21 -4.10
C ARG A 190 -66.48 33.54 -4.09
N LYS A 191 -66.87 34.56 -3.33
CA LYS A 191 -68.27 35.02 -3.24
C LYS A 191 -68.74 35.39 -4.65
N LYS A 192 -69.93 34.91 -5.04
CA LYS A 192 -70.59 35.31 -6.29
C LYS A 192 -71.02 36.77 -6.13
N GLY A 193 -70.08 37.69 -6.35
CA GLY A 193 -70.38 39.11 -6.40
C GLY A 193 -71.33 39.33 -7.57
N ASN A 194 -72.51 39.87 -7.29
CA ASN A 194 -73.28 40.62 -8.26
C ASN A 194 -72.34 41.68 -8.84
N ASN A 195 -71.84 41.48 -10.06
CA ASN A 195 -71.35 42.55 -10.91
C ASN A 195 -71.96 42.30 -12.29
N PRO A 196 -72.79 43.23 -12.80
CA PRO A 196 -73.25 43.16 -14.18
C PRO A 196 -72.05 43.46 -15.09
N ALA A 197 -71.97 42.72 -16.20
CA ALA A 197 -71.20 42.99 -17.42
C ALA A 197 -70.04 44.01 -17.34
N GLY A 198 -68.80 43.53 -17.50
CA GLY A 198 -67.67 44.39 -17.88
C GLY A 198 -66.30 43.81 -17.55
N ALA A 199 -65.64 43.21 -18.53
CA ALA A 199 -64.18 43.07 -18.57
C ALA A 199 -63.64 44.06 -19.64
N PRO A 200 -62.34 44.39 -19.71
CA PRO A 200 -61.22 43.93 -18.89
C PRO A 200 -60.36 45.07 -18.29
N GLY A 201 -59.77 44.83 -17.13
CA GLY A 201 -58.76 45.72 -16.53
C GLY A 201 -57.63 44.88 -15.96
N GLY A 202 -56.58 44.69 -16.74
CA GLY A 202 -55.36 44.02 -16.29
C GLY A 202 -54.63 44.89 -15.27
N HIS A 203 -54.60 44.46 -14.01
CA HIS A 203 -53.57 44.89 -13.09
C HIS A 203 -52.38 43.93 -13.24
N VAL A 204 -51.52 44.28 -14.18
CA VAL A 204 -50.13 43.81 -14.24
C VAL A 204 -49.46 44.29 -12.95
N VAL A 205 -49.15 43.37 -12.04
CA VAL A 205 -48.20 43.66 -10.96
C VAL A 205 -46.82 43.64 -11.60
N GLN A 206 -46.31 44.84 -11.85
CA GLN A 206 -44.98 45.08 -12.39
C GLN A 206 -43.95 44.73 -11.31
N ALA A 207 -43.35 43.54 -11.41
CA ALA A 207 -42.15 43.20 -10.65
C ALA A 207 -40.93 43.72 -11.42
N ALA A 208 -40.31 44.76 -10.87
CA ALA A 208 -39.04 45.32 -11.34
C ALA A 208 -37.87 44.38 -11.03
N GLY A 209 -36.91 44.30 -11.97
CA GLY A 209 -35.51 43.97 -11.68
C GLY A 209 -34.99 42.63 -12.20
N GLN A 210 -34.90 42.46 -13.52
CA GLN A 210 -33.86 41.60 -14.11
C GLN A 210 -32.54 42.36 -14.08
N GLN A 211 -31.59 41.92 -13.25
CA GLN A 211 -30.19 42.31 -13.38
C GLN A 211 -29.46 41.19 -14.13
N GLN A 212 -29.22 41.45 -15.41
CA GLN A 212 -28.41 40.62 -16.29
C GLN A 212 -26.96 41.03 -16.07
N GLN A 213 -26.15 40.18 -15.44
CA GLN A 213 -24.70 40.36 -15.39
C GLN A 213 -24.09 39.51 -16.50
N GLN A 214 -23.60 40.20 -17.54
CA GLN A 214 -22.74 39.64 -18.58
C GLN A 214 -21.38 39.28 -17.95
N LEU A 215 -20.94 38.05 -18.15
CA LEU A 215 -19.54 37.65 -18.00
C LEU A 215 -18.93 37.58 -19.40
N GLN A 216 -17.95 38.44 -19.67
CA GLN A 216 -17.03 38.33 -20.81
C GLN A 216 -15.78 37.54 -20.37
N PRO A 217 -15.16 36.77 -21.27
CA PRO A 217 -13.97 35.99 -20.98
C PRO A 217 -12.68 36.81 -21.14
N GLN A 218 -11.74 36.63 -20.21
CA GLN A 218 -10.29 36.58 -20.48
C GLN A 218 -9.69 35.46 -19.63
#